data_AF-A0A2R6GPX3-F1
#
_entry.id   AF-A0A2R6GPX3-F1
#
_cell.length_a   1.000
_cell.length_b   1.000
_cell.length_c   1.000
_cell.angle_alpha   90.00
_cell.angle_beta   90.00
_cell.angle_gamma   90.00
#
_symmetry.space_group_name_H-M   'P 1'
#
loop_
_entity.id
_entity.type
_entity.pdbx_description
1 polymer ?
#
loop_
_entity_poly.entity_id
_entity_poly.type
_entity_poly.pdbx_seq_one_letter_code
_entity_poly.pdbx_strand_id
1 'polypeptide(L)' 'MTGIKSKDRLPLIAASLVLVVGNVVVYLADALVYLGILATPLALAAFGIVRYLLYGSPLPDPIQD' A
#
# COMPACT_ATOMS: atom_id res chain seq x y z
N MET A 1 -13.00 8.54 -14.47
CA MET A 1 -12.02 8.13 -13.43
C MET A 1 -12.74 7.46 -12.24
N THR A 2 -13.76 6.68 -12.52
CA THR A 2 -14.57 5.94 -11.55
C THR A 2 -13.94 4.57 -11.34
N GLY A 3 -13.03 4.47 -10.37
CA GLY A 3 -12.38 3.19 -10.04
C GLY A 3 -11.90 3.06 -8.61
N ILE A 4 -11.82 4.16 -7.86
CA ILE A 4 -11.36 4.16 -6.46
C ILE A 4 -12.53 4.54 -5.56
N LYS A 5 -13.03 3.58 -4.78
CA LYS A 5 -14.06 3.83 -3.77
C LYS A 5 -13.49 4.75 -2.69
N SER A 6 -14.30 5.66 -2.15
CA SER A 6 -13.83 6.62 -1.13
C SER A 6 -13.24 5.94 0.11
N LYS A 7 -13.73 4.75 0.47
CA LYS A 7 -13.21 3.92 1.57
C LYS A 7 -11.75 3.48 1.33
N ASP A 8 -11.33 3.38 0.08
CA ASP A 8 -10.03 2.81 -0.25
C ASP A 8 -8.94 3.89 -0.32
N ARG A 9 -9.32 5.18 -0.25
CA ARG A 9 -8.39 6.31 -0.36
C ARG A 9 -7.38 6.35 0.79
N LEU A 10 -7.85 6.22 2.04
CA LEU A 10 -6.97 6.23 3.21
C LEU A 10 -6.01 5.02 3.23
N PRO A 11 -6.50 3.77 3.03
CA PRO A 11 -5.62 2.62 2.82
C PRO A 11 -4.62 2.80 1.68
N LEU A 12 -5.03 3.39 0.55
CA LEU A 12 -4.13 3.67 -0.59
C LEU A 12 -3.03 4.66 -0.22
N ILE A 13 -3.37 5.74 0.50
CA ILE A 13 -2.36 6.72 0.96
C ILE A 13 -1.34 6.03 1.87
N ALA A 14 -1.80 5.18 2.80
CA ALA A 14 -0.91 4.43 3.67
C ALA A 14 0.03 3.50 2.88
N ALA A 15 -0.50 2.78 1.88
CA ALA A 15 0.29 1.93 0.99
C ALA A 15 1.33 2.73 0.20
N SER A 16 0.94 3.87 -0.38
CA SER A 16 1.84 4.76 -1.10
C SER A 16 2.96 5.28 -0.19
N LEU A 17 2.65 5.68 1.04
CA LEU A 17 3.65 6.13 2.01
C LEU A 17 4.67 5.02 2.32
N VAL A 18 4.22 3.79 2.54
CA VAL A 18 5.13 2.65 2.78
C VAL A 18 6.02 2.40 1.57
N LEU A 19 5.49 2.52 0.36
CA LEU A 19 6.28 2.34 -0.86
C LEU A 19 7.35 3.43 -1.00
N VAL A 20 6.99 4.69 -0.75
CA VAL A 20 7.92 5.83 -0.78
C VAL A 20 9.01 5.67 0.27
N VAL A 21 8.63 5.40 1.52
CA VAL A 21 9.58 5.20 2.63
C VAL A 21 10.49 4.01 2.36
N GLY A 22 9.94 2.90 1.87
CA GLY A 22 10.73 1.72 1.51
C GLY A 22 11.80 2.02 0.45
N ASN A 23 11.45 2.79 -0.58
CA ASN A 23 12.40 3.20 -1.61
C ASN A 23 13.45 4.19 -1.07
N VAL A 24 13.06 5.14 -0.23
CA VAL A 24 14.00 6.07 0.42
C VAL A 24 15.00 5.32 1.29
N VAL A 25 14.54 4.36 2.09
CA VAL A 25 15.40 3.54 2.94
C VAL A 25 16.40 2.73 2.11
N VAL A 26 15.93 2.10 1.02
CA VAL A 26 16.79 1.32 0.12
C VAL A 26 17.84 2.21 -0.55
N TYR A 27 17.47 3.41 -0.99
CA TYR A 27 18.40 4.38 -1.55
C TYR A 27 19.46 4.83 -0.53
N LEU A 28 19.05 5.17 0.69
CA LEU A 28 19.97 5.63 1.74
C LEU A 28 20.91 4.53 2.26
N ALA A 29 20.45 3.27 2.24
CA ALA A 29 21.23 2.13 2.67
C ALA A 29 22.23 1.64 1.60
N ASP A 30 22.28 2.28 0.43
CA ASP A 30 23.00 1.82 -0.77
C ASP A 30 22.73 0.33 -1.05
N ALA A 31 21.50 -0.08 -0.75
CA ALA A 31 21.08 -1.46 -0.80
C ALA A 31 20.74 -1.83 -2.24
N LEU A 32 21.02 -3.08 -2.62
CA LEU A 32 20.68 -3.60 -3.94
C LEU A 32 19.21 -3.35 -4.27
N VAL A 33 18.93 -2.97 -5.52
CA VAL A 33 17.58 -2.74 -6.06
C VAL A 33 16.62 -3.90 -5.75
N TYR A 34 17.15 -5.13 -5.61
CA TYR A 34 16.39 -6.31 -5.22
C TYR A 34 15.72 -6.19 -3.84
N LEU A 35 16.30 -5.47 -2.89
CA LEU A 35 15.66 -5.19 -1.59
C LEU A 35 14.51 -4.18 -1.73
N GLY A 36 14.57 -3.29 -2.72
CA GLY A 36 13.46 -2.40 -3.09
C GLY A 36 12.19 -3.17 -3.52
N ILE A 37 12.34 -4.39 -4.04
CA ILE A 37 11.21 -5.24 -4.42
C ILE A 37 10.34 -5.59 -3.18
N LEU A 38 10.93 -5.64 -1.98
CA LEU A 38 10.20 -5.92 -0.74
C LEU A 38 9.29 -4.77 -0.29
N ALA A 39 9.49 -3.54 -0.78
CA ALA A 39 8.62 -2.42 -0.46
C ALA A 39 7.18 -2.65 -0.98
N THR A 40 7.03 -3.36 -2.11
CA THR A 40 5.73 -3.65 -2.72
C THR A 40 4.84 -4.57 -1.87
N PRO A 41 5.28 -5.78 -1.43
CA PRO A 41 4.48 -6.61 -0.53
C PRO A 41 4.22 -5.94 0.82
N LEU A 42 5.16 -5.12 1.33
CA LEU A 42 4.93 -4.33 2.54
C LEU A 42 3.85 -3.26 2.35
N ALA A 43 3.81 -2.59 1.19
CA ALA A 43 2.76 -1.64 0.86
C ALA A 43 1.38 -2.31 0.74
N LEU A 44 1.31 -3.51 0.16
CA LEU A 44 0.08 -4.32 0.12
C LEU A 44 -0.39 -4.71 1.53
N ALA A 45 0.53 -5.13 2.39
CA ALA A 45 0.22 -5.43 3.78
C ALA A 45 -0.31 -4.18 4.51
N ALA A 46 0.33 -3.03 4.33
CA ALA A 46 -0.11 -1.77 4.92
C ALA A 46 -1.51 -1.36 4.46
N PHE A 47 -1.80 -1.49 3.16
CA PHE A 47 -3.16 -1.30 2.64
C PHE A 47 -4.16 -2.19 3.38
N GLY A 48 -3.91 -3.50 3.41
CA GLY A 48 -4.80 -4.49 4.00
C GLY A 48 -5.03 -4.25 5.49
N ILE A 49 -3.96 -3.93 6.25
CA ILE A 49 -4.03 -3.63 7.68
C ILE A 49 -4.90 -2.38 7.92
N VAL A 50 -4.61 -1.28 7.24
CA VAL A 50 -5.35 -0.03 7.44
C VAL A 50 -6.82 -0.19 7.04
N ARG A 51 -7.08 -0.90 5.95
CA ARG A 51 -8.45 -1.18 5.52
C ARG A 51 -9.18 -2.08 6.51
N TYR A 52 -8.53 -3.11 7.04
CA TYR A 52 -9.11 -4.00 8.03
C TYR A 52 -9.48 -3.26 9.31
N LEU A 53 -8.59 -2.38 9.79
CA LEU A 53 -8.84 -1.56 10.99
C LEU A 53 -10.00 -0.58 10.79
N LEU A 54 -10.15 0.00 9.60
CA LEU A 54 -11.19 1.01 9.33
C LEU A 54 -12.55 0.40 8.92
N TYR A 55 -12.54 -0.73 8.22
CA TYR A 55 -13.73 -1.26 7.52
C TYR A 55 -13.97 -2.75 7.76
N GLY A 56 -13.16 -3.43 8.58
CA GLY A 56 -13.34 -4.84 8.94
C GLY A 56 -12.99 -5.85 7.84
N SER A 57 -12.53 -5.40 6.67
CA SER A 57 -12.06 -6.25 5.57
C SER A 57 -10.71 -5.75 5.08
N PRO A 58 -9.72 -6.65 4.85
CA PRO A 58 -8.45 -6.27 4.25
C PRO A 58 -8.51 -6.14 2.71
N LEU A 59 -9.59 -6.63 2.08
CA LEU A 59 -9.71 -6.71 0.63
C LEU A 59 -10.62 -5.62 0.05
N PRO A 60 -10.27 -5.06 -1.13
CA PRO A 60 -11.16 -4.26 -1.97
C PRO A 60 -12.52 -4.89 -2.16
N ASP A 61 -13.55 -4.08 -1.94
CA ASP A 61 -14.89 -4.42 -2.38
C ASP A 61 -14.82 -4.55 -3.92
N PRO A 62 -15.44 -5.58 -4.50
CA PRO A 62 -15.42 -5.78 -5.95
C PRO A 62 -15.95 -4.53 -6.66
N ILE A 63 -15.34 -4.23 -7.80
CA ILE A 63 -15.87 -3.25 -8.75
C ILE A 63 -17.16 -3.88 -9.28
N GLN A 64 -18.30 -3.42 -8.77
CA GLN A 64 -19.61 -3.78 -9.31
C GLN A 64 -19.94 -2.68 -10.29
N ASP A 65 -20.06 -3.06 -11.56
CA ASP A 65 -20.56 -2.20 -12.65
C ASP A 65 -22.07 -1.95 -12.50
#